data_AF-H3D901-F1
#
_entry.id   AF-H3D901-F1
#
_cell.length_a   1.000
_cell.length_b   1.000
_cell.length_c   1.000
_cell.angle_alpha   90.00
_cell.angle_beta   90.00
_cell.angle_gamma   90.00
#
_symmetry.space_group_name_H-M   'P 1'
#
loop_
_entity.id
_entity.type
_entity.pdbx_description
1 polymer ?
#
loop_
_entity_poly.entity_id
_entity_poly.type
_entity_poly.pdbx_seq_one_letter_code
_entity_poly.pdbx_strand_id
1 'polypeptide(L)'
;EGCHGNANVVQIFDLPVQFLSCFINKSISTKFFSSGCAPGADPSSPFCAACAGSGKSVGDEFKCKASSEEHYYGYAGAFRCLVEGAGDVAFIKHTTVGESSDGNGPSWASQVRSTDYELICPKKDPVPVTEFASCHLASVPAHAVVTRPESRSKVVSILQGQESKFGPRGSDGTFRLFQSELGKNLLFKDSTKCLQVIPEGTSFGQFLGPEYTAAMSSLRACSDITPGS
;
A
#
# COMPACT_ATOMS: atom_id res chain seq x y z
N GLU A 1 19.74 7.05 34.45
CA GLU A 1 18.54 7.74 33.93
C GLU A 1 18.70 7.86 32.43
N GLY A 2 17.83 7.22 31.65
CA GLY A 2 17.88 7.25 30.19
C GLY A 2 16.46 7.46 29.68
N CYS A 3 16.21 8.62 29.07
CA CYS A 3 14.93 8.93 28.44
C CYS A 3 14.78 8.08 27.18
N HIS A 4 13.94 7.06 27.23
CA HIS A 4 13.47 6.36 26.02
C HIS A 4 12.38 7.23 25.39
N GLY A 5 12.70 7.86 24.26
CA GLY A 5 11.69 8.44 23.39
C GLY A 5 10.89 7.31 22.74
N ASN A 6 9.57 7.47 22.67
CA ASN A 6 8.70 6.55 21.94
C ASN A 6 9.15 6.53 20.48
N ALA A 7 9.80 5.45 20.03
CA ALA A 7 10.08 5.23 18.62
C ALA A 7 8.73 4.95 17.93
N ASN A 8 8.34 5.78 16.96
CA ASN A 8 7.13 5.54 16.18
C ASN A 8 7.45 4.44 15.16
N VAL A 9 6.61 3.42 15.05
CA VAL A 9 7.01 2.19 14.36
C VAL A 9 6.23 1.95 13.07
N VAL A 10 6.93 1.58 12.01
CA VAL A 10 6.38 1.28 10.69
C VAL A 10 6.60 -0.19 10.35
N GLN A 11 5.59 -0.83 9.75
CA GLN A 11 5.72 -2.13 9.12
C GLN A 11 5.53 -2.03 7.62
N ILE A 12 6.33 -2.78 6.87
CA ILE A 12 6.22 -2.78 5.41
C ILE A 12 5.29 -3.88 4.94
N PHE A 13 4.17 -3.50 4.33
CA PHE A 13 3.17 -4.41 3.77
C PHE A 13 2.54 -3.81 2.51
N ASP A 14 2.58 -4.55 1.40
CA ASP A 14 2.01 -4.13 0.10
C ASP A 14 0.94 -5.13 -0.37
N LEU A 15 0.10 -5.66 0.54
CA LEU A 15 -1.14 -6.31 0.12
C LEU A 15 -2.22 -5.25 -0.12
N PRO A 16 -3.11 -5.43 -1.12
CA PRO A 16 -4.22 -4.52 -1.30
C PRO A 16 -5.04 -4.47 -0.01
N VAL A 17 -5.29 -3.26 0.51
CA VAL A 17 -6.00 -3.02 1.78
C VAL A 17 -7.35 -3.77 1.84
N GLN A 18 -8.00 -3.99 0.69
CA GLN A 18 -9.21 -4.83 0.55
C GLN A 18 -9.04 -6.27 1.05
N PHE A 19 -7.84 -6.85 0.96
CA PHE A 19 -7.51 -8.21 1.44
C PHE A 19 -7.02 -8.22 2.88
N LEU A 20 -6.64 -7.06 3.41
CA LEU A 20 -6.27 -6.90 4.82
C LEU A 20 -7.47 -7.17 5.74
N SER A 21 -8.70 -6.97 5.28
CA SER A 21 -9.92 -7.31 6.04
C SER A 21 -9.97 -8.79 6.48
N CYS A 22 -9.58 -9.77 5.64
CA CYS A 22 -9.42 -11.15 6.14
C CYS A 22 -8.18 -11.28 7.03
N PHE A 23 -7.02 -10.78 6.60
CA PHE A 23 -5.80 -10.94 7.38
C PHE A 23 -5.98 -10.42 8.82
N ILE A 24 -6.75 -9.33 8.95
CA ILE A 24 -7.25 -8.76 10.20
C ILE A 24 -8.28 -9.69 10.86
N ASN A 25 -9.31 -10.17 10.18
CA ASN A 25 -10.32 -11.01 10.84
C ASN A 25 -9.81 -12.38 11.32
N LYS A 26 -8.79 -12.97 10.66
CA LYS A 26 -8.30 -14.34 10.95
C LYS A 26 -6.90 -14.40 11.60
N SER A 27 -5.99 -13.49 11.27
CA SER A 27 -4.59 -13.53 11.77
C SER A 27 -4.24 -12.39 12.72
N ILE A 28 -4.76 -11.18 12.49
CA ILE A 28 -4.72 -10.03 13.41
C ILE A 28 -6.08 -9.93 14.12
N SER A 29 -6.45 -11.03 14.81
CA SER A 29 -7.60 -11.03 15.70
C SER A 29 -7.56 -9.78 16.62
N THR A 30 -8.70 -9.31 17.11
CA THR A 30 -8.80 -8.33 18.22
C THR A 30 -7.95 -8.70 19.45
N LYS A 31 -7.40 -9.92 19.47
CA LYS A 31 -6.36 -10.41 20.39
C LYS A 31 -4.99 -9.75 20.23
N PHE A 32 -4.62 -9.27 19.04
CA PHE A 32 -3.31 -8.66 18.75
C PHE A 32 -3.33 -7.13 18.76
N PHE A 33 -4.39 -6.53 18.22
CA PHE A 33 -4.58 -5.09 18.24
C PHE A 33 -5.97 -4.79 18.82
N SER A 34 -5.99 -3.95 19.86
CA SER A 34 -7.21 -3.55 20.56
C SER A 34 -8.06 -2.57 19.75
N SER A 35 -7.45 -1.81 18.85
CA SER A 35 -8.08 -0.85 17.94
C SER A 35 -7.20 -0.58 16.72
N GLY A 36 -7.77 0.04 15.69
CA GLY A 36 -6.99 0.51 14.54
C GLY A 36 -7.83 1.31 13.55
N CYS A 37 -7.21 1.66 12.41
CA CYS A 37 -7.91 2.15 11.24
C CYS A 37 -7.63 1.23 10.03
N ALA A 38 -8.66 0.52 9.59
CA ALA A 38 -8.66 -0.34 8.41
C ALA A 38 -9.87 0.03 7.54
N PRO A 39 -9.73 1.04 6.67
CA PRO A 39 -10.81 1.49 5.81
C PRO A 39 -11.39 0.36 4.94
N GLY A 40 -12.71 0.21 4.94
CA GLY A 40 -13.44 -0.89 4.30
C GLY A 40 -13.80 -2.04 5.24
N ALA A 41 -13.35 -2.01 6.49
CA ALA A 41 -13.84 -2.92 7.54
C ALA A 41 -15.28 -2.58 7.94
N ASP A 42 -15.90 -3.48 8.72
CA ASP A 42 -17.20 -3.23 9.35
C ASP A 42 -17.09 -1.96 10.23
N PRO A 43 -17.93 -0.92 10.02
CA PRO A 43 -17.90 0.31 10.80
C PRO A 43 -18.05 0.12 12.32
N SER A 44 -18.68 -0.97 12.76
CA SER A 44 -18.84 -1.33 14.17
C SER A 44 -17.61 -2.02 14.79
N SER A 45 -16.63 -2.37 13.96
CA SER A 45 -15.41 -3.06 14.38
C SER A 45 -14.41 -2.13 15.08
N PRO A 46 -13.61 -2.61 16.04
CA PRO A 46 -12.51 -1.83 16.64
C PRO A 46 -11.48 -1.34 15.61
N PHE A 47 -11.44 -1.93 14.42
CA PHE A 47 -10.58 -1.50 13.32
C PHE A 47 -11.07 -0.25 12.58
N CYS A 48 -12.22 0.32 12.93
CA CYS A 48 -12.65 1.63 12.45
C CYS A 48 -12.56 2.73 13.53
N ALA A 49 -12.11 2.37 14.74
CA ALA A 49 -12.11 3.28 15.89
C ALA A 49 -11.15 4.46 15.69
N ALA A 50 -9.94 4.18 15.19
CA ALA A 50 -8.89 5.17 14.97
C ALA A 50 -8.97 5.87 13.59
N CYS A 51 -9.97 5.57 12.76
CA CYS A 51 -10.14 6.25 11.48
C CYS A 51 -10.61 7.70 11.65
N ALA A 52 -10.12 8.58 10.78
CA ALA A 52 -10.31 10.04 10.87
C ALA A 52 -11.45 10.57 9.99
N GLY A 53 -11.95 9.79 9.04
CA GLY A 53 -12.93 10.23 8.06
C GLY A 53 -12.40 11.35 7.17
N SER A 54 -13.30 12.19 6.68
CA SER A 54 -12.99 13.43 5.95
C SER A 54 -12.52 14.59 6.83
N GLY A 55 -12.38 14.36 8.14
CA GLY A 55 -12.03 15.39 9.12
C GLY A 55 -13.23 16.17 9.65
N LYS A 56 -14.45 15.70 9.43
CA LYS A 56 -15.67 16.29 10.02
C LYS A 56 -15.93 15.69 11.40
N SER A 57 -16.25 16.54 12.37
CA SER A 57 -16.42 16.11 13.78
C SER A 57 -17.72 15.35 14.05
N VAL A 58 -18.75 15.48 13.20
CA VAL A 58 -20.08 14.85 13.38
C VAL A 58 -20.62 14.41 12.03
N GLY A 59 -21.16 13.18 11.96
CA GLY A 59 -21.81 12.66 10.76
C GLY A 59 -20.86 12.44 9.58
N ASP A 60 -19.59 12.08 9.84
CA ASP A 60 -18.60 11.84 8.80
C ASP A 60 -18.84 10.50 8.12
N GLU A 61 -19.65 10.50 7.06
CA GLU A 61 -20.01 9.32 6.28
C GLU A 61 -18.81 8.63 5.62
N PHE A 62 -17.66 9.33 5.54
CA PHE A 62 -16.41 8.81 5.00
C PHE A 62 -15.57 8.08 6.03
N LYS A 63 -15.92 8.14 7.33
CA LYS A 63 -15.18 7.43 8.37
C LYS A 63 -15.13 5.94 8.07
N CYS A 64 -13.92 5.42 7.97
CA CYS A 64 -13.62 4.02 7.63
C CYS A 64 -14.12 3.56 6.25
N LYS A 65 -14.47 4.47 5.34
CA LYS A 65 -14.78 4.11 3.94
C LYS A 65 -13.50 3.82 3.18
N ALA A 66 -13.53 2.80 2.33
CA ALA A 66 -12.42 2.49 1.42
C ALA A 66 -12.36 3.50 0.25
N SER A 67 -12.10 4.77 0.57
CA SER A 67 -12.13 5.88 -0.37
C SER A 67 -11.13 6.96 0.01
N SER A 68 -10.68 7.76 -0.96
CA SER A 68 -9.69 8.83 -0.76
C SER A 68 -10.14 9.97 0.16
N GLU A 69 -11.44 10.07 0.44
CA GLU A 69 -12.03 11.01 1.38
C GLU A 69 -11.73 10.64 2.84
N GLU A 70 -11.43 9.37 3.15
CA GLU A 70 -10.90 8.97 4.44
C GLU A 70 -9.42 9.35 4.53
N HIS A 71 -9.07 10.26 5.45
CA HIS A 71 -7.71 10.77 5.59
C HIS A 71 -6.67 9.70 5.88
N TYR A 72 -7.05 8.58 6.50
CA TYR A 72 -6.17 7.44 6.76
C TYR A 72 -6.24 6.34 5.70
N TYR A 73 -6.83 6.61 4.54
CA TYR A 73 -6.92 5.66 3.43
C TYR A 73 -5.61 5.53 2.63
N GLY A 74 -5.29 4.29 2.25
CA GLY A 74 -4.11 3.96 1.45
C GLY A 74 -2.78 4.10 2.21
N TYR A 75 -1.65 3.94 1.52
CA TYR A 75 -0.33 3.94 2.17
C TYR A 75 0.02 5.26 2.83
N ALA A 76 -0.19 6.39 2.15
CA ALA A 76 0.08 7.70 2.71
C ALA A 76 -0.83 8.01 3.91
N GLY A 77 -2.11 7.61 3.85
CA GLY A 77 -3.05 7.78 4.96
C GLY A 77 -2.71 6.90 6.16
N ALA A 78 -2.31 5.65 5.94
CA ALA A 78 -1.86 4.77 7.02
C ALA A 78 -0.60 5.30 7.72
N PHE A 79 0.35 5.87 6.95
CA PHE A 79 1.52 6.52 7.56
C PHE A 79 1.12 7.80 8.32
N ARG A 80 0.17 8.57 7.80
CA ARG A 80 -0.40 9.73 8.49
C ARG A 80 -1.05 9.35 9.83
N CYS A 81 -1.77 8.23 9.89
CA CYS A 81 -2.37 7.70 11.11
C CYS A 81 -1.32 7.49 12.21
N LEU A 82 -0.14 6.96 11.86
CA LEU A 82 0.99 6.81 12.77
C LEU A 82 1.60 8.16 13.16
N VAL A 83 1.81 9.04 12.19
CA VAL A 83 2.41 10.37 12.41
C VAL A 83 1.55 11.23 13.35
N GLU A 84 0.22 11.16 13.22
CA GLU A 84 -0.73 11.89 14.07
C GLU A 84 -1.00 11.20 15.41
N GLY A 85 -0.36 10.05 15.69
CA GLY A 85 -0.49 9.31 16.95
C GLY A 85 -1.83 8.59 17.14
N ALA A 86 -2.58 8.37 16.06
CA ALA A 86 -3.84 7.63 16.09
C ALA A 86 -3.63 6.10 16.14
N GLY A 87 -2.41 5.62 15.84
CA GLY A 87 -2.00 4.24 16.04
C GLY A 87 -0.49 4.13 16.21
N ASP A 88 -0.04 3.01 16.78
CA ASP A 88 1.39 2.78 17.11
C ASP A 88 2.18 2.08 16.00
N VAL A 89 1.48 1.45 15.05
CA VAL A 89 2.05 0.69 13.94
C VAL A 89 1.28 0.98 12.65
N ALA A 90 1.99 1.28 11.56
CA ALA A 90 1.40 1.42 10.22
C ALA A 90 1.92 0.36 9.24
N PHE A 91 1.04 -0.24 8.45
CA PHE A 91 1.38 -1.20 7.39
C PHE A 91 1.44 -0.49 6.03
N ILE A 92 2.63 -0.24 5.48
CA ILE A 92 2.83 0.60 4.27
C ILE A 92 3.91 0.06 3.33
N LYS A 93 4.02 0.52 2.08
CA LYS A 93 5.17 0.15 1.22
C LYS A 93 6.47 0.86 1.67
N HIS A 94 7.63 0.27 1.37
CA HIS A 94 8.95 0.81 1.72
C HIS A 94 9.22 2.26 1.28
N THR A 95 8.63 2.71 0.16
CA THR A 95 8.85 4.08 -0.32
C THR A 95 8.00 5.13 0.38
N THR A 96 6.96 4.73 1.13
CA THR A 96 5.96 5.66 1.68
C THR A 96 6.56 6.67 2.65
N VAL A 97 7.48 6.22 3.52
CA VAL A 97 8.14 7.08 4.50
C VAL A 97 8.89 8.19 3.77
N GLY A 98 9.79 7.84 2.85
CA GLY A 98 10.54 8.84 2.07
C GLY A 98 9.68 9.71 1.14
N GLU A 99 8.54 9.20 0.65
CA GLU A 99 7.56 9.99 -0.12
C GLU A 99 6.81 11.03 0.75
N SER A 100 6.82 10.88 2.08
CA SER A 100 6.04 11.66 3.05
C SER A 100 6.86 12.09 4.27
N SER A 101 8.16 12.33 4.09
CA SER A 101 9.08 12.82 5.12
C SER A 101 10.18 13.67 4.51
N ASP A 102 10.99 14.31 5.36
CA ASP A 102 12.21 15.03 5.00
C ASP A 102 11.98 16.12 3.95
N GLY A 103 10.85 16.83 4.09
CA GLY A 103 10.43 17.90 3.17
C GLY A 103 9.67 17.42 1.93
N ASN A 104 9.41 16.11 1.80
CA ASN A 104 8.59 15.55 0.72
C ASN A 104 7.14 15.34 1.15
N GLY A 105 6.25 15.29 0.16
CA GLY A 105 4.88 14.87 0.34
C GLY A 105 3.91 16.01 0.65
N PRO A 106 2.71 15.69 1.18
CA PRO A 106 1.64 16.64 1.47
C PRO A 106 1.94 17.52 2.69
N SER A 107 1.13 18.57 2.90
CA SER A 107 1.33 19.55 3.98
C SER A 107 1.44 18.94 5.38
N TRP A 108 0.67 17.87 5.67
CA TRP A 108 0.74 17.17 6.95
C TRP A 108 2.10 16.51 7.21
N ALA A 109 2.85 16.17 6.15
CA ALA A 109 4.15 15.52 6.21
C ALA A 109 5.33 16.51 6.32
N SER A 110 5.06 17.82 6.28
CA SER A 110 6.09 18.85 6.16
C SER A 110 7.13 18.89 7.28
N GLN A 111 6.77 18.40 8.47
CA GLN A 111 7.64 18.34 9.66
C GLN A 111 8.06 16.91 10.02
N VAL A 112 7.72 15.92 9.17
CA VAL A 112 8.00 14.50 9.43
C VAL A 112 9.43 14.21 9.04
N ARG A 113 10.20 13.57 9.93
CA ARG A 113 11.57 13.11 9.65
C ARG A 113 11.58 11.60 9.52
N SER A 114 12.20 11.06 8.48
CA SER A 114 12.28 9.60 8.30
C SER A 114 13.03 8.91 9.45
N THR A 115 13.96 9.63 10.09
CA THR A 115 14.77 9.14 11.22
C THR A 115 13.98 8.90 12.49
N ASP A 116 12.74 9.40 12.58
CA ASP A 116 11.89 9.24 13.75
C ASP A 116 11.07 7.93 13.70
N TYR A 117 11.28 7.13 12.64
CA TYR A 117 10.57 5.89 12.39
C TYR A 117 11.51 4.71 12.14
N GLU A 118 11.08 3.53 12.55
CA GLU A 118 11.83 2.27 12.42
C GLU A 118 10.96 1.15 11.84
N LEU A 119 11.59 0.12 11.26
CA LEU A 119 10.95 -1.07 10.72
C LEU A 119 10.91 -2.19 11.76
N ILE A 120 9.77 -2.87 11.90
CA ILE A 120 9.70 -4.12 12.67
C ILE A 120 10.09 -5.29 11.78
N CYS A 121 11.14 -5.98 12.18
CA CYS A 121 11.58 -7.21 11.54
C CYS A 121 11.12 -8.43 12.35
N PRO A 122 10.67 -9.52 11.70
CA PRO A 122 10.42 -10.77 12.40
C PRO A 122 11.68 -11.25 13.14
N LYS A 123 11.58 -11.39 14.47
CA LYS A 123 12.62 -11.93 15.36
C LYS A 123 13.93 -11.12 15.42
N LYS A 124 13.89 -9.83 15.09
CA LYS A 124 15.05 -8.92 15.27
C LYS A 124 14.58 -7.63 15.92
N ASP A 125 15.54 -6.87 16.44
CA ASP A 125 15.28 -5.52 16.90
C ASP A 125 14.83 -4.62 15.73
N PRO A 126 14.11 -3.52 16.01
CA PRO A 126 13.77 -2.54 15.00
C PRO A 126 15.02 -2.02 14.29
N VAL A 127 14.89 -1.77 12.99
CA VAL A 127 15.98 -1.25 12.15
C VAL A 127 15.56 0.04 11.45
N PRO A 128 16.50 0.89 11.02
CA PRO A 128 16.16 2.08 10.25
C PRO A 128 15.34 1.77 8.99
N VAL A 129 14.49 2.72 8.56
CA VAL A 129 13.64 2.57 7.36
C VAL A 129 14.41 2.32 6.05
N THR A 130 15.71 2.63 6.03
CA THR A 130 16.61 2.36 4.90
C THR A 130 16.92 0.87 4.73
N GLU A 131 16.76 0.05 5.77
CA GLU A 131 17.06 -1.39 5.76
C GLU A 131 15.89 -2.26 5.24
N PHE A 132 14.92 -1.66 4.55
CA PHE A 132 13.73 -2.36 4.05
C PHE A 132 14.03 -3.59 3.19
N ALA A 133 15.17 -3.60 2.48
CA ALA A 133 15.57 -4.72 1.64
C ALA A 133 15.90 -5.97 2.47
N SER A 134 16.47 -5.80 3.67
CA SER A 134 16.84 -6.89 4.58
C SER A 134 15.78 -7.14 5.66
N CYS A 135 14.85 -6.18 5.85
CA CYS A 135 13.78 -6.21 6.83
C CYS A 135 12.44 -5.79 6.22
N HIS A 136 11.60 -6.78 5.89
CA HIS A 136 10.24 -6.59 5.43
C HIS A 136 9.40 -7.81 5.80
N LEU A 137 8.07 -7.65 5.85
CA LEU A 137 7.16 -8.77 6.11
C LEU A 137 6.95 -9.65 4.88
N ALA A 138 6.91 -9.03 3.71
CA ALA A 138 6.72 -9.71 2.43
C ALA A 138 7.28 -8.86 1.30
N SER A 139 7.78 -9.52 0.26
CA SER A 139 8.05 -8.91 -1.02
C SER A 139 6.81 -9.02 -1.89
N VAL A 140 6.43 -7.92 -2.54
CA VAL A 140 5.22 -7.87 -3.37
C VAL A 140 5.62 -7.64 -4.82
N PRO A 141 5.13 -8.47 -5.75
CA PRO A 141 5.34 -8.29 -7.18
C PRO A 141 4.85 -6.92 -7.65
N ALA A 142 5.58 -6.33 -8.61
CA ALA A 142 5.16 -5.09 -9.24
C ALA A 142 3.77 -5.22 -9.89
N HIS A 143 3.06 -4.09 -10.04
CA HIS A 143 1.80 -4.07 -10.79
C HIS A 143 2.04 -4.52 -12.24
N ALA A 144 1.12 -5.31 -12.79
CA ALA A 144 1.21 -5.86 -14.13
C ALA A 144 -0.02 -5.54 -14.99
N VAL A 145 0.21 -5.35 -16.29
CA VAL A 145 -0.85 -5.35 -17.29
C VAL A 145 -1.20 -6.79 -17.61
N VAL A 146 -2.47 -7.16 -17.44
CA VAL A 146 -2.98 -8.50 -17.73
C VAL A 146 -3.79 -8.46 -19.02
N THR A 147 -3.53 -9.42 -19.91
CA THR A 147 -4.24 -9.53 -21.20
C THR A 147 -4.72 -10.96 -21.40
N ARG A 148 -5.68 -11.14 -22.32
CA ARG A 148 -5.95 -12.47 -22.84
C ARG A 148 -4.79 -12.97 -23.72
N PRO A 149 -4.53 -14.29 -23.78
CA PRO A 149 -3.39 -14.84 -24.52
C PRO A 149 -3.33 -14.38 -25.99
N GLU A 150 -4.48 -14.37 -26.69
CA GLU A 150 -4.58 -14.00 -28.10
C GLU A 150 -4.29 -12.51 -28.37
N SER A 151 -4.40 -11.66 -27.34
CA SER A 151 -4.16 -10.22 -27.45
C SER A 151 -2.75 -9.80 -27.00
N ARG A 152 -1.98 -10.70 -26.38
CA ARG A 152 -0.70 -10.37 -25.71
C ARG A 152 0.26 -9.64 -26.64
N SER A 153 0.58 -10.23 -27.79
CA SER A 153 1.60 -9.68 -28.71
C SER A 153 1.23 -8.28 -29.20
N LYS A 154 -0.06 -8.04 -29.47
CA LYS A 154 -0.56 -6.73 -29.88
C LYS A 154 -0.46 -5.70 -28.76
N VAL A 155 -0.86 -6.06 -27.54
CA VAL A 155 -0.80 -5.15 -26.39
C VAL A 155 0.64 -4.81 -26.03
N VAL A 156 1.55 -5.79 -26.01
CA VAL A 156 2.98 -5.55 -25.75
C VAL A 156 3.56 -4.58 -26.77
N SER A 157 3.30 -4.81 -28.06
CA SER A 157 3.75 -3.93 -29.15
C SER A 157 3.23 -2.50 -28.99
N ILE A 158 1.93 -2.33 -28.68
CA ILE A 158 1.33 -1.02 -28.43
C ILE A 158 1.99 -0.34 -27.24
N LEU A 159 2.10 -1.02 -26.09
CA LEU A 159 2.63 -0.43 -24.87
C LEU A 159 4.09 -0.01 -25.00
N GLN A 160 4.93 -0.82 -25.64
CA GLN A 160 6.32 -0.45 -25.92
C GLN A 160 6.40 0.77 -26.85
N GLY A 161 5.55 0.83 -27.87
CA GLY A 161 5.46 2.01 -28.76
C GLY A 161 5.05 3.27 -27.99
N GLN A 162 4.01 3.18 -27.16
CA GLN A 162 3.53 4.30 -26.35
C GLN A 162 4.57 4.74 -25.31
N GLU A 163 5.22 3.81 -24.62
CA GLU A 163 6.26 4.12 -23.63
C GLU A 163 7.48 4.77 -24.27
N SER A 164 7.90 4.33 -25.47
CA SER A 164 9.02 4.93 -26.19
C SER A 164 8.79 6.42 -26.53
N LYS A 165 7.51 6.79 -26.70
CA LYS A 165 7.10 8.14 -27.08
C LYS A 165 6.76 9.02 -25.87
N PHE A 166 6.00 8.48 -24.91
CA PHE A 166 5.38 9.21 -23.80
C PHE A 166 5.86 8.78 -22.41
N GLY A 167 6.77 7.81 -22.33
CA GLY A 167 7.38 7.39 -21.07
C GLY A 167 8.36 8.44 -20.51
N PRO A 168 9.03 8.15 -19.38
CA PRO A 168 9.92 9.10 -18.71
C PRO A 168 11.11 9.56 -19.56
N ARG A 169 11.52 8.73 -20.53
CA ARG A 169 12.60 9.01 -21.49
C ARG A 169 12.09 9.29 -22.91
N GLY A 170 10.77 9.44 -23.05
CA GLY A 170 10.13 9.66 -24.34
C GLY A 170 10.44 11.05 -24.91
N SER A 171 10.43 11.14 -26.24
CA SER A 171 10.71 12.39 -26.97
C SER A 171 9.53 13.35 -27.02
N ASP A 172 8.30 12.88 -26.78
CA ASP A 172 7.09 13.68 -26.87
C ASP A 172 6.63 14.12 -25.47
N GLY A 173 6.64 15.44 -25.25
CA GLY A 173 6.23 16.05 -23.98
C GLY A 173 4.75 16.39 -23.90
N THR A 174 3.97 16.20 -24.96
CA THR A 174 2.52 16.53 -24.99
C THR A 174 1.68 15.64 -24.08
N PHE A 175 2.19 14.45 -23.77
CA PHE A 175 1.54 13.50 -22.88
C PHE A 175 2.59 12.71 -22.09
N ARG A 176 2.28 12.38 -20.83
CA ARG A 176 3.15 11.62 -19.94
C ARG A 176 2.41 10.37 -19.46
N LEU A 177 2.85 9.20 -19.93
CA LEU A 177 2.16 7.93 -19.71
C LEU A 177 2.09 7.51 -18.23
N PHE A 178 3.08 7.90 -17.43
CA PHE A 178 3.19 7.58 -16.00
C PHE A 178 3.07 8.85 -15.15
N GLN A 179 2.28 9.82 -15.57
CA GLN A 179 2.02 11.03 -14.77
C GLN A 179 0.55 11.41 -14.89
N SER A 180 -0.09 11.55 -13.74
CA SER A 180 -1.48 11.99 -13.62
C SER A 180 -1.52 13.49 -13.34
N GLU A 181 -2.13 14.28 -14.24
CA GLU A 181 -2.35 15.73 -13.99
C GLU A 181 -3.58 15.98 -13.10
N LEU A 182 -4.67 15.25 -13.36
CA LEU A 182 -5.96 15.38 -12.64
C LEU A 182 -6.24 14.16 -11.78
N GLY A 183 -5.39 13.92 -10.78
CA GLY A 183 -5.51 12.78 -9.86
C GLY A 183 -4.16 12.21 -9.50
N LYS A 184 -4.13 10.94 -9.06
CA LYS A 184 -2.91 10.20 -8.79
C LYS A 184 -3.04 8.76 -9.26
N ASN A 185 -1.97 8.21 -9.81
CA ASN A 185 -1.87 6.83 -10.25
C ASN A 185 -2.99 6.39 -11.23
N LEU A 186 -3.36 7.26 -12.17
CA LEU A 186 -4.36 6.96 -13.20
C LEU A 186 -3.76 6.06 -14.28
N LEU A 187 -4.38 4.89 -14.50
CA LEU A 187 -3.90 3.78 -15.35
C LEU A 187 -2.62 3.10 -14.84
N PHE A 188 -1.55 3.87 -14.63
CA PHE A 188 -0.27 3.43 -14.10
C PHE A 188 0.08 4.20 -12.84
N LYS A 189 0.92 3.62 -11.98
CA LYS A 189 1.48 4.37 -10.84
C LYS A 189 2.34 5.52 -11.37
N ASP A 190 2.22 6.70 -10.78
CA ASP A 190 3.01 7.87 -11.20
C ASP A 190 4.52 7.66 -10.94
N SER A 191 4.86 6.72 -10.06
CA SER A 191 6.24 6.31 -9.77
C SER A 191 6.83 5.29 -10.76
N THR A 192 6.06 4.85 -11.77
CA THR A 192 6.49 3.85 -12.76
C THR A 192 7.70 4.36 -13.54
N LYS A 193 8.78 3.57 -13.58
CA LYS A 193 10.01 3.92 -14.30
C LYS A 193 10.03 3.38 -15.73
N CYS A 194 9.51 2.18 -15.92
CA CYS A 194 9.34 1.57 -17.24
C CYS A 194 8.36 0.39 -17.20
N LEU A 195 7.97 -0.10 -18.37
CA LEU A 195 7.28 -1.38 -18.54
C LEU A 195 8.28 -2.47 -18.91
N GLN A 196 8.23 -3.60 -18.20
CA GLN A 196 9.05 -4.77 -18.52
C GLN A 196 8.20 -5.86 -19.16
N VAL A 197 8.70 -6.45 -20.24
CA VAL A 197 8.04 -7.56 -20.92
C VAL A 197 8.28 -8.84 -20.12
N ILE A 198 7.19 -9.45 -19.68
CA ILE A 198 7.21 -10.76 -19.01
C ILE A 198 7.23 -11.87 -20.08
N PRO A 199 7.99 -12.97 -19.88
CA PRO A 199 8.05 -14.10 -20.81
C PRO A 199 6.66 -14.63 -21.18
N GLU A 200 6.50 -15.04 -22.43
CA GLU A 200 5.25 -15.61 -22.91
C GLU A 200 4.93 -16.93 -22.20
N GLY A 201 3.63 -17.19 -21.96
CA GLY A 201 3.19 -18.37 -21.21
C GLY A 201 3.33 -18.25 -19.68
N THR A 202 3.87 -17.15 -19.16
CA THR A 202 3.93 -16.92 -17.70
C THR A 202 2.53 -16.84 -17.13
N SER A 203 2.19 -17.80 -16.26
CA SER A 203 0.92 -17.82 -15.53
C SER A 203 0.89 -16.78 -14.40
N PHE A 204 -0.32 -16.46 -13.93
CA PHE A 204 -0.52 -15.57 -12.79
C PHE A 204 0.27 -16.01 -11.54
N GLY A 205 0.27 -17.31 -11.22
CA GLY A 205 1.02 -17.83 -10.07
C GLY A 205 2.54 -17.77 -10.25
N GLN A 206 3.06 -17.98 -11.46
CA GLN A 206 4.48 -17.82 -11.74
C GLN A 206 4.93 -16.36 -11.66
N PHE A 207 4.10 -15.43 -12.14
CA PHE A 207 4.38 -14.00 -12.03
C PHE A 207 4.42 -13.54 -10.57
N LEU A 208 3.46 -14.00 -9.77
CA LEU A 208 3.38 -13.61 -8.36
C LEU A 208 4.42 -14.30 -7.47
N GLY A 209 4.90 -15.47 -7.88
CA GLY A 209 5.80 -16.29 -7.08
C GLY A 209 5.08 -17.12 -6.00
N PRO A 210 5.76 -18.14 -5.46
CA PRO A 210 5.14 -19.13 -4.56
C PRO A 210 4.71 -18.54 -3.22
N GLU A 211 5.52 -17.66 -2.62
CA GLU A 211 5.25 -17.05 -1.31
C GLU A 211 4.00 -16.18 -1.34
N TYR A 212 3.91 -15.28 -2.32
CA TYR A 212 2.76 -14.41 -2.50
C TYR A 212 1.50 -15.19 -2.89
N THR A 213 1.65 -16.20 -3.76
CA THR A 213 0.52 -17.07 -4.17
C THR A 213 -0.01 -17.88 -2.99
N ALA A 214 0.86 -18.39 -2.11
CA ALA A 214 0.47 -19.08 -0.89
C ALA A 214 -0.27 -18.13 0.06
N ALA A 215 0.26 -16.92 0.30
CA ALA A 215 -0.40 -15.91 1.11
C ALA A 215 -1.79 -15.53 0.56
N MET A 216 -1.91 -15.31 -0.75
CA MET A 216 -3.20 -15.05 -1.41
C MET A 216 -4.18 -16.22 -1.31
N SER A 217 -3.69 -17.46 -1.40
CA SER A 217 -4.55 -18.65 -1.30
C SER A 217 -5.09 -18.81 0.12
N SER A 218 -4.26 -18.59 1.14
CA SER A 218 -4.68 -18.54 2.54
C SER A 218 -5.70 -17.43 2.82
N LEU A 219 -5.57 -16.29 2.13
CA LEU A 219 -6.53 -15.18 2.20
C LEU A 219 -7.87 -15.49 1.51
N ARG A 220 -7.86 -16.15 0.35
CA ARG A 220 -9.09 -16.57 -0.35
C ARG A 220 -9.86 -17.65 0.40
N ALA A 221 -9.16 -18.54 1.09
CA ALA A 221 -9.81 -19.51 1.98
C ALA A 221 -10.56 -18.85 3.16
N CYS A 222 -10.45 -17.53 3.34
CA CYS A 222 -11.31 -16.79 4.25
C CYS A 222 -12.64 -16.35 3.64
N SER A 223 -12.67 -16.00 2.36
CA SER A 223 -13.87 -15.48 1.69
C SER A 223 -14.93 -16.56 1.46
N ASP A 224 -14.54 -17.83 1.44
CA ASP A 224 -15.48 -18.96 1.36
C ASP A 224 -16.13 -19.31 2.71
N ILE A 225 -15.90 -18.52 3.77
CA ILE A 225 -16.50 -18.68 5.11
C ILE A 225 -17.28 -17.41 5.53
N THR A 226 -17.92 -16.73 4.57
CA THR A 226 -19.15 -15.97 4.87
C THR A 226 -20.34 -16.86 4.56
N PRO A 227 -21.08 -17.38 5.56
CA PRO A 227 -22.41 -17.91 5.30
C PRO A 227 -23.30 -16.74 4.88
N GLY A 228 -23.72 -16.75 3.61
CA GLY A 228 -24.93 -16.13 3.07
C GLY A 228 -25.29 -14.70 3.47
N SER A 229 -25.30 -13.81 2.48
CA SER A 229 -26.43 -12.92 2.20
C SER A 229 -26.47 -12.56 0.73
#